data_AF-A0A6G3MHQ7-F1
#
_entry.id   AF-A0A6G3MHQ7-F1
#
_cell.length_a   1.000
_cell.length_b   1.000
_cell.length_c   1.000
_cell.angle_alpha   90.00
_cell.angle_beta   90.00
_cell.angle_gamma   90.00
#
_symmetry.space_group_name_H-M   'P 1'
#
loop_
_entity.id
_entity.type
_entity.pdbx_description
1 polymer ?
#
loop_
_entity_poly.entity_id
_entity_poly.type
_entity_poly.pdbx_seq_one_letter_code
_entity_poly.pdbx_strand_id
1 'polypeptide(L)'
;KNKKKIKSKREIKIQVFYYRSDCVLRYLKLGVNNNYYSIVESNALKFIYLLNEPMHIHLALTNRKDQMRIMWVSGSNIKSPCVHYGRSRNYNKITCGVTTTYKSTDMCEPPASTDGYIDPGYIHDVVLSKLLPDTTYYYSVGSNKSFSDSNSFKTRKSFSCNNFPISIVAFGDLSTGKPTGPYQTIDSIDRLRWNKYSPDLILHIGDISYARGKGYVWDEFGFMIQKVAAYIPYMVSIGNHEHLYKNGQDKDPSKEKQNFIPSANLHYNSGGECSVPMVKRFKMPDNGNGLFWYLV
;
A
#
# COMPACT_ATOMS: atom_id res chain seq x y z
N LYS A 1 44.29 -0.11 39.59
CA LYS A 1 42.84 -0.22 39.92
C LYS A 1 42.08 0.88 39.18
N ASN A 2 41.20 0.51 38.23
CA ASN A 2 39.89 1.15 37.95
C ASN A 2 39.34 0.64 36.61
N LYS A 3 38.85 -0.60 36.59
CA LYS A 3 37.89 -1.03 35.58
C LYS A 3 36.61 -0.24 35.84
N LYS A 4 36.26 0.73 34.97
CA LYS A 4 34.92 1.33 34.95
C LYS A 4 33.91 0.18 34.82
N LYS A 5 33.22 -0.17 35.91
CA LYS A 5 32.13 -1.15 35.91
C LYS A 5 31.04 -0.61 34.96
N ILE A 6 30.80 -1.31 33.86
CA ILE A 6 29.63 -1.09 33.00
C ILE A 6 28.41 -1.26 33.90
N LYS A 7 27.68 -0.17 34.19
CA LYS A 7 26.61 -0.17 35.21
C LYS A 7 25.31 -0.83 34.76
N SER A 8 25.08 -1.04 33.46
CA SER A 8 24.09 -2.00 32.94
C SER A 8 24.25 -2.15 31.43
N LYS A 9 24.12 -3.38 30.92
CA LYS A 9 23.89 -3.66 29.49
C LYS A 9 22.38 -3.94 29.35
N ARG A 10 21.71 -3.28 28.42
CA ARG A 10 20.32 -3.57 28.06
C ARG A 10 20.27 -3.88 26.57
N GLU A 11 19.48 -4.87 26.22
CA GLU A 11 19.27 -5.30 24.84
C GLU A 11 17.81 -5.02 24.47
N ILE A 12 17.60 -4.51 23.26
CA ILE A 12 16.27 -4.20 22.73
C ILE A 12 16.15 -4.94 21.40
N LYS A 13 15.04 -5.66 21.23
CA LYS A 13 14.67 -6.24 19.93
C LYS A 13 13.73 -5.27 19.22
N ILE A 14 14.07 -4.92 17.99
CA ILE A 14 13.30 -3.98 17.16
C ILE A 14 13.02 -4.69 15.83
N GLN A 15 11.78 -4.61 15.38
CA GLN A 15 11.44 -4.95 14.00
C GLN A 15 11.62 -3.69 13.16
N VAL A 16 12.45 -3.79 12.11
CA VAL A 16 12.74 -2.67 11.21
C VAL A 16 12.06 -2.95 9.88
N PHE A 17 11.23 -2.02 9.42
CA PHE A 17 10.63 -2.09 8.08
C PHE A 17 11.64 -1.64 7.04
N TYR A 18 11.63 -2.30 5.88
CA TYR A 18 12.49 -1.94 4.77
C TYR A 18 11.86 -0.80 3.97
N TYR A 19 12.44 0.39 4.09
CA TYR A 19 12.02 1.60 3.35
C TYR A 19 12.88 1.88 2.11
N ARG A 20 13.54 0.85 1.54
CA ARG A 20 14.40 0.98 0.33
C ARG A 20 15.62 1.87 0.52
N SER A 21 16.01 2.11 1.76
CA SER A 21 17.24 2.79 2.14
C SER A 21 17.90 2.06 3.30
N ASP A 22 19.22 2.19 3.40
CA ASP A 22 19.95 1.85 4.62
C ASP A 22 19.45 2.73 5.77
N CYS A 23 19.48 2.21 6.99
CA CYS A 23 19.09 2.95 8.18
C CYS A 23 20.09 2.81 9.32
N VAL A 24 20.03 3.74 10.26
CA VAL A 24 20.83 3.74 11.48
C VAL A 24 19.91 3.88 12.68
N LEU A 25 20.28 3.23 13.78
CA LEU A 25 19.60 3.40 15.06
C LEU A 25 20.35 4.45 15.87
N ARG A 26 19.64 5.49 16.31
CA ARG A 26 20.19 6.56 17.14
C ARG A 26 19.63 6.46 18.55
N TYR A 27 20.52 6.45 19.54
CA TYR A 27 20.12 6.64 20.94
C TYR A 27 20.08 8.13 21.23
N LEU A 28 18.88 8.66 21.46
CA LEU A 28 18.65 10.08 21.69
C LEU A 28 18.56 10.36 23.19
N LYS A 29 19.08 11.52 23.61
CA LYS A 29 18.85 12.06 24.95
C LYS A 29 18.16 13.41 24.85
N LEU A 30 17.18 13.60 25.72
CA LEU A 30 16.50 14.88 25.89
C LEU A 30 17.48 15.86 26.55
N GLY A 31 17.73 16.97 25.87
CA GLY A 31 18.50 18.09 26.39
C GLY A 31 17.66 19.02 27.26
N VAL A 32 18.36 19.97 27.88
CA VAL A 32 17.78 20.95 28.81
C VAL A 32 16.74 21.85 28.12
N ASN A 33 16.86 22.07 26.81
CA ASN A 33 15.96 22.90 26.01
C ASN A 33 14.83 22.11 25.32
N ASN A 34 14.46 20.92 25.84
CA ASN A 34 13.51 20.00 25.21
C ASN A 34 13.88 19.50 23.79
N ASN A 35 15.13 19.70 23.36
CA ASN A 35 15.63 19.18 22.09
C ASN A 35 16.31 17.83 22.31
N TYR A 36 16.02 16.86 21.44
CA TYR A 36 16.72 15.58 21.42
C TYR A 36 18.02 15.71 20.63
N TYR A 37 19.11 15.15 21.17
CA TYR A 37 20.37 15.00 20.44
C TYR A 37 20.82 13.54 20.47
N SER A 38 21.49 13.10 19.40
CA SER A 38 22.05 11.76 19.30
C SER A 38 23.29 11.65 20.18
N ILE A 39 23.31 10.63 21.05
CA ILE A 39 24.48 10.27 21.87
C ILE A 39 25.34 9.25 21.13
N VAL A 40 24.70 8.29 20.48
CA VAL A 40 25.38 7.23 19.74
C VAL A 40 24.50 6.83 18.55
N GLU A 41 25.18 6.47 17.47
CA GLU A 41 24.62 5.91 16.26
C GLU A 41 25.13 4.48 16.08
N SER A 42 24.26 3.55 15.68
CA SER A 42 24.67 2.20 15.31
C SER A 42 25.46 2.21 14.00
N ASN A 43 26.09 1.08 13.66
CA ASN A 43 26.45 0.85 12.26
C ASN A 43 25.19 0.88 11.38
N ALA A 44 25.37 1.19 10.10
CA ALA A 44 24.30 1.12 9.11
C ALA A 44 23.76 -0.32 9.00
N LEU A 45 22.44 -0.45 9.00
CA LEU A 45 21.71 -1.66 8.65
C LEU A 45 21.45 -1.63 7.14
N LYS A 46 22.00 -2.61 6.42
CA LYS A 46 21.89 -2.71 4.96
C LYS A 46 20.91 -3.80 4.54
N PHE A 47 20.06 -3.49 3.57
CA PHE A 47 19.02 -4.39 3.06
C PHE A 47 19.33 -4.85 1.62
N ILE A 48 20.39 -5.66 1.46
CA ILE A 48 20.99 -5.95 0.14
C ILE A 48 20.11 -6.84 -0.76
N TYR A 49 19.32 -7.74 -0.18
CA TYR A 49 18.55 -8.73 -0.93
C TYR A 49 17.11 -8.29 -1.27
N LEU A 50 16.66 -7.14 -0.77
CA LEU A 50 15.25 -6.73 -0.82
C LEU A 50 14.92 -5.79 -2.00
N LEU A 51 15.91 -5.35 -2.80
CA LEU A 51 15.68 -4.37 -3.87
C LEU A 51 14.70 -4.85 -4.94
N ASN A 52 14.76 -6.12 -5.32
CA ASN A 52 13.84 -6.71 -6.30
C ASN A 52 12.69 -7.47 -5.64
N GLU A 53 12.64 -7.53 -4.31
CA GLU A 53 11.61 -8.27 -3.59
C GLU A 53 10.26 -7.56 -3.73
N PRO A 54 9.22 -8.27 -4.20
CA PRO A 54 7.87 -7.71 -4.24
C PRO A 54 7.31 -7.48 -2.83
N MET A 55 6.92 -6.25 -2.56
CA MET A 55 6.26 -5.83 -1.33
C MET A 55 4.91 -5.20 -1.63
N HIS A 56 4.07 -5.08 -0.62
CA HIS A 56 2.76 -4.44 -0.67
C HIS A 56 1.87 -5.02 -1.79
N ILE A 57 1.94 -6.34 -1.98
CA ILE A 57 1.16 -7.02 -3.00
C ILE A 57 -0.33 -6.84 -2.69
N HIS A 58 -1.07 -6.31 -3.65
CA HIS A 58 -2.51 -6.14 -3.51
C HIS A 58 -3.24 -6.32 -4.84
N LEU A 59 -4.50 -6.75 -4.71
CA LEU A 59 -5.40 -7.02 -5.81
C LEU A 59 -6.41 -5.88 -5.94
N ALA A 60 -6.84 -5.60 -7.17
CA ALA A 60 -7.97 -4.72 -7.43
C ALA A 60 -8.83 -5.28 -8.56
N LEU A 61 -10.14 -5.07 -8.46
CA LEU A 61 -11.05 -5.34 -9.56
C LEU A 61 -10.87 -4.28 -10.65
N THR A 62 -11.21 -4.64 -11.88
CA THR A 62 -11.25 -3.72 -13.03
C THR A 62 -12.69 -3.57 -13.53
N ASN A 63 -12.88 -2.76 -14.57
CA ASN A 63 -14.17 -2.60 -15.27
C ASN A 63 -14.66 -3.91 -15.90
N ARG A 64 -13.74 -4.83 -16.19
CA ARG A 64 -14.04 -6.11 -16.83
C ARG A 64 -14.16 -7.22 -15.81
N LYS A 65 -15.25 -8.00 -15.93
CA LYS A 65 -15.55 -9.10 -15.01
C LYS A 65 -14.57 -10.28 -15.11
N ASP A 66 -13.90 -10.42 -16.26
CA ASP A 66 -12.92 -11.47 -16.56
C ASP A 66 -11.46 -11.04 -16.29
N GLN A 67 -11.27 -9.95 -15.54
CA GLN A 67 -9.97 -9.37 -15.25
C GLN A 67 -9.70 -9.20 -13.75
N MET A 68 -8.42 -9.31 -13.38
CA MET A 68 -7.91 -9.01 -12.04
C MET A 68 -6.64 -8.18 -12.19
N ARG A 69 -6.57 -7.03 -11.51
CA ARG A 69 -5.36 -6.23 -11.43
C ARG A 69 -4.55 -6.67 -10.22
N ILE A 70 -3.25 -6.82 -10.40
CA ILE A 70 -2.29 -7.13 -9.34
C ILE A 70 -1.23 -6.04 -9.35
N MET A 71 -1.03 -5.43 -8.19
CA MET A 71 -0.06 -4.37 -7.99
C MET A 71 0.88 -4.70 -6.84
N TRP A 72 2.12 -4.25 -6.93
CA TRP A 72 3.12 -4.39 -5.87
C TRP A 72 4.19 -3.31 -5.99
N VAL A 73 5.02 -3.18 -4.96
CA VAL A 73 6.15 -2.25 -4.89
C VAL A 73 7.45 -3.04 -4.88
N SER A 74 8.50 -2.52 -5.52
CA SER A 74 9.87 -2.95 -5.29
C SER A 74 10.82 -1.75 -5.19
N GLY A 75 12.05 -1.99 -4.74
CA GLY A 75 13.11 -0.96 -4.71
C GLY A 75 13.79 -0.73 -6.07
N SER A 76 13.42 -1.48 -7.12
CA SER A 76 14.12 -1.48 -8.40
C SER A 76 13.22 -1.14 -9.58
N ASN A 77 13.75 -0.42 -10.55
CA ASN A 77 13.02 -0.11 -11.78
C ASN A 77 12.97 -1.35 -12.69
N ILE A 78 11.99 -2.22 -12.45
CA ILE A 78 11.76 -3.40 -13.28
C ILE A 78 11.09 -2.95 -14.58
N LYS A 79 11.76 -3.11 -15.72
CA LYS A 79 11.22 -2.75 -17.04
C LYS A 79 10.05 -3.62 -17.48
N SER A 80 10.05 -4.89 -17.08
CA SER A 80 9.01 -5.87 -17.43
C SER A 80 8.58 -6.62 -16.16
N PRO A 81 7.77 -5.99 -15.28
CA PRO A 81 7.18 -6.68 -14.14
C PRO A 81 6.16 -7.71 -14.64
N CYS A 82 6.25 -8.95 -14.15
CA CYS A 82 5.43 -10.04 -14.63
C CYS A 82 4.75 -10.79 -13.49
N VAL A 83 3.61 -11.38 -13.82
CA VAL A 83 2.83 -12.28 -12.98
C VAL A 83 2.82 -13.64 -13.64
N HIS A 84 3.32 -14.65 -12.94
CA HIS A 84 3.13 -16.06 -13.30
C HIS A 84 1.88 -16.55 -12.60
N TYR A 85 0.97 -17.19 -13.33
CA TYR A 85 -0.31 -17.62 -12.77
C TYR A 85 -0.90 -18.86 -13.45
N GLY A 86 -1.86 -19.48 -12.78
CA GLY A 86 -2.58 -20.63 -13.28
C GLY A 86 -3.66 -21.10 -12.31
N ARG A 87 -4.45 -22.10 -12.73
CA ARG A 87 -5.44 -22.76 -11.86
C ARG A 87 -4.80 -23.76 -10.86
N SER A 88 -3.48 -23.91 -10.94
CA SER A 88 -2.64 -24.67 -10.02
C SER A 88 -1.36 -23.89 -9.75
N ARG A 89 -0.57 -24.32 -8.75
CA ARG A 89 0.75 -23.72 -8.44
C ARG A 89 1.81 -23.99 -9.52
N ASN A 90 1.56 -24.94 -10.42
CA ASN A 90 2.32 -25.08 -11.66
C ASN A 90 1.76 -24.07 -12.65
N TYR A 91 2.29 -22.85 -12.61
CA TYR A 91 1.84 -21.75 -13.45
C TYR A 91 2.03 -22.09 -14.93
N ASN A 92 1.01 -21.82 -15.73
CA ASN A 92 1.01 -22.08 -17.17
C ASN A 92 0.71 -20.81 -18.00
N LYS A 93 0.60 -19.66 -17.33
CA LYS A 93 0.39 -18.36 -17.95
C LYS A 93 1.34 -17.33 -17.34
N ILE A 94 1.74 -16.38 -18.17
CA ILE A 94 2.58 -15.25 -17.80
C ILE A 94 1.96 -14.00 -18.42
N THR A 95 1.80 -12.95 -17.62
CA THR A 95 1.39 -11.63 -18.09
C THR A 95 2.32 -10.60 -17.49
N CYS A 96 2.82 -9.68 -18.32
CA CYS A 96 3.65 -8.57 -17.85
C CYS A 96 2.89 -7.25 -17.98
N GLY A 97 3.31 -6.26 -17.23
CA GLY A 97 2.66 -4.96 -17.20
C GLY A 97 3.65 -3.81 -17.13
N VAL A 98 3.26 -2.76 -16.42
CA VAL A 98 3.98 -1.48 -16.41
C VAL A 98 4.50 -1.15 -15.03
N THR A 99 5.49 -0.27 -15.01
CA THR A 99 6.10 0.26 -13.79
C THR A 99 5.94 1.76 -13.77
N THR A 100 5.55 2.32 -12.63
CA THR A 100 5.46 3.75 -12.40
C THR A 100 6.08 4.13 -11.06
N THR A 101 6.26 5.42 -10.82
CA THR A 101 6.69 5.98 -9.53
C THR A 101 6.12 7.40 -9.39
N TYR A 102 6.48 8.07 -8.30
CA TYR A 102 6.24 9.49 -8.07
C TYR A 102 7.39 10.13 -7.28
N LYS A 103 7.64 11.40 -7.55
CA LYS A 103 8.71 12.22 -6.95
C LYS A 103 8.14 13.23 -5.97
N SER A 104 9.01 13.81 -5.13
CA SER A 104 8.65 14.94 -4.26
C SER A 104 8.09 16.12 -5.06
N THR A 105 8.59 16.32 -6.29
CA THR A 105 8.12 17.36 -7.21
C THR A 105 6.69 17.15 -7.69
N ASP A 106 6.18 15.92 -7.66
CA ASP A 106 4.80 15.60 -8.04
C ASP A 106 3.81 15.98 -6.92
N MET A 107 4.29 16.16 -5.67
CA MET A 107 3.47 16.54 -4.53
C MET A 107 3.14 18.04 -4.55
N CYS A 108 1.98 18.39 -4.02
CA CYS A 108 1.43 19.73 -4.09
C CYS A 108 2.12 20.70 -3.11
N GLU A 109 2.38 20.28 -1.88
CA GLU A 109 2.99 21.16 -0.86
C GLU A 109 3.71 20.38 0.27
N PRO A 110 4.44 21.05 1.18
CA PRO A 110 5.04 20.40 2.34
C PRO A 110 4.01 19.83 3.34
N PRO A 111 4.35 18.78 4.12
CA PRO A 111 5.65 18.10 4.14
C PRO A 111 5.85 17.08 3.01
N ALA A 112 4.80 16.70 2.25
CA ALA A 112 4.89 15.67 1.21
C ALA A 112 5.93 15.98 0.12
N SER A 113 6.12 17.26 -0.21
CA SER A 113 7.11 17.72 -1.21
C SER A 113 8.51 17.99 -0.64
N THR A 114 8.70 17.90 0.68
CA THR A 114 9.97 18.21 1.36
C THR A 114 10.36 17.09 2.34
N ASP A 115 10.51 17.38 3.64
CA ASP A 115 11.09 16.48 4.64
C ASP A 115 10.22 15.26 4.95
N GLY A 116 8.94 15.29 4.57
CA GLY A 116 8.05 14.15 4.66
C GLY A 116 8.17 13.16 3.50
N TYR A 117 8.78 13.58 2.38
CA TYR A 117 8.98 12.73 1.23
C TYR A 117 9.93 11.58 1.54
N ILE A 118 9.49 10.37 1.18
CA ILE A 118 10.32 9.17 1.14
C ILE A 118 10.12 8.55 -0.24
N ASP A 119 11.22 8.20 -0.92
CA ASP A 119 11.17 7.58 -2.24
C ASP A 119 10.28 6.32 -2.18
N PRO A 120 9.18 6.26 -2.95
CA PRO A 120 8.23 5.15 -2.89
C PRO A 120 8.75 3.86 -3.55
N GLY A 121 9.92 3.90 -4.17
CA GLY A 121 10.41 2.87 -5.06
C GLY A 121 9.63 2.86 -6.36
N TYR A 122 9.31 1.66 -6.83
CA TYR A 122 8.67 1.43 -8.11
C TYR A 122 7.39 0.62 -7.90
N ILE A 123 6.29 1.13 -8.43
CA ILE A 123 4.96 0.54 -8.33
C ILE A 123 4.68 -0.16 -9.65
N HIS A 124 4.46 -1.47 -9.57
CA HIS A 124 4.23 -2.34 -10.70
C HIS A 124 2.74 -2.65 -10.80
N ASP A 125 2.23 -2.70 -12.02
CA ASP A 125 0.80 -2.83 -12.31
C ASP A 125 0.59 -3.79 -13.48
N VAL A 126 -0.06 -4.92 -13.19
CA VAL A 126 -0.34 -5.98 -14.16
C VAL A 126 -1.81 -6.35 -14.13
N VAL A 127 -2.46 -6.38 -15.30
CA VAL A 127 -3.84 -6.81 -15.45
C VAL A 127 -3.91 -8.20 -16.08
N LEU A 128 -4.35 -9.18 -15.30
CA LEU A 128 -4.69 -10.51 -15.80
C LEU A 128 -6.05 -10.45 -16.51
N SER A 129 -6.20 -11.16 -17.63
CA SER A 129 -7.43 -11.17 -18.43
C SER A 129 -7.83 -12.57 -18.87
N LYS A 130 -9.05 -12.69 -19.42
CA LYS A 130 -9.64 -13.97 -19.85
C LYS A 130 -9.69 -14.98 -18.71
N LEU A 131 -9.99 -14.49 -17.50
CA LEU A 131 -10.15 -15.33 -16.31
C LEU A 131 -11.55 -15.93 -16.30
N LEU A 132 -11.63 -17.23 -16.03
CA LEU A 132 -12.89 -17.91 -15.79
C LEU A 132 -13.57 -17.35 -14.52
N PRO A 133 -14.90 -17.18 -14.50
CA PRO A 133 -15.62 -16.73 -13.31
C PRO A 133 -15.58 -17.79 -12.20
N ASP A 134 -15.79 -17.36 -10.96
CA ASP A 134 -15.84 -18.20 -9.75
C ASP A 134 -14.68 -19.22 -9.61
N THR A 135 -13.50 -18.86 -10.11
CA THR A 135 -12.35 -19.76 -10.25
C THR A 135 -11.19 -19.25 -9.41
N THR A 136 -10.56 -20.15 -8.67
CA THR A 136 -9.32 -19.86 -7.93
C THR A 136 -8.12 -19.89 -8.86
N TYR A 137 -7.33 -18.82 -8.84
CA TYR A 137 -6.04 -18.73 -9.50
C TYR A 137 -4.93 -18.60 -8.46
N TYR A 138 -3.85 -19.33 -8.66
CA TYR A 138 -2.59 -19.15 -7.94
C TYR A 138 -1.68 -18.26 -8.76
N TYR A 139 -0.90 -17.42 -8.10
CA TYR A 139 -0.02 -16.48 -8.77
C TYR A 139 1.23 -16.16 -7.95
N SER A 140 2.27 -15.71 -8.65
CA SER A 140 3.47 -15.11 -8.07
C SER A 140 3.86 -13.91 -8.93
N VAL A 141 4.28 -12.82 -8.27
CA VAL A 141 4.64 -11.55 -8.94
C VAL A 141 6.12 -11.30 -8.85
N GLY A 142 6.67 -10.54 -9.79
CA GLY A 142 8.07 -10.10 -9.71
C GLY A 142 8.68 -9.87 -11.09
N SER A 143 9.90 -10.37 -11.26
CA SER A 143 10.69 -10.23 -12.48
C SER A 143 11.64 -11.42 -12.66
N ASN A 144 12.40 -11.41 -13.75
CA ASN A 144 13.47 -12.38 -13.99
C ASN A 144 14.52 -12.49 -12.86
N LYS A 145 14.60 -11.52 -11.95
CA LYS A 145 15.52 -11.55 -10.81
C LYS A 145 14.96 -12.20 -9.55
N SER A 146 13.66 -12.00 -9.29
CA SER A 146 13.00 -12.46 -8.07
C SER A 146 11.51 -12.48 -8.27
N PHE A 147 10.88 -13.51 -7.72
CA PHE A 147 9.43 -13.69 -7.66
C PHE A 147 9.01 -13.83 -6.19
N SER A 148 7.78 -13.41 -5.89
CA SER A 148 7.19 -13.59 -4.56
C SER A 148 6.89 -15.06 -4.29
N ASP A 149 6.62 -15.38 -3.03
CA ASP A 149 5.91 -16.62 -2.70
C ASP A 149 4.58 -16.73 -3.46
N SER A 150 4.08 -17.96 -3.60
CA SER A 150 2.81 -18.21 -4.26
C SER A 150 1.64 -17.69 -3.42
N ASN A 151 0.86 -16.80 -4.01
CA ASN A 151 -0.42 -16.31 -3.50
C ASN A 151 -1.58 -16.93 -4.29
N SER A 152 -2.82 -16.59 -3.93
CA SER A 152 -4.01 -17.01 -4.66
C SER A 152 -5.16 -16.03 -4.52
N PHE A 153 -6.05 -15.97 -5.51
CA PHE A 153 -7.29 -15.21 -5.44
C PHE A 153 -8.44 -15.98 -6.10
N LYS A 154 -9.67 -15.62 -5.76
CA LYS A 154 -10.88 -16.13 -6.43
C LYS A 154 -11.47 -15.04 -7.33
N THR A 155 -11.82 -15.39 -8.56
CA THR A 155 -12.43 -14.45 -9.51
C THR A 155 -13.89 -14.18 -9.19
N ARG A 156 -14.43 -13.09 -9.75
CA ARG A 156 -15.83 -12.70 -9.59
C ARG A 156 -16.76 -13.86 -9.96
N LYS A 157 -17.82 -14.04 -9.17
CA LYS A 157 -18.89 -15.01 -9.45
C LYS A 157 -19.63 -14.65 -10.75
N SER A 158 -20.09 -15.65 -11.48
CA SER A 158 -20.94 -15.43 -12.66
C SER A 158 -22.36 -15.07 -12.22
N PHE A 159 -22.95 -14.03 -12.84
CA PHE A 159 -24.34 -13.62 -12.60
C PHE A 159 -25.36 -14.58 -13.23
N SER A 160 -24.91 -15.61 -13.95
CA SER A 160 -25.78 -16.56 -14.67
C SER A 160 -26.57 -17.53 -13.77
N CYS A 161 -26.37 -17.48 -12.45
CA CYS A 161 -27.08 -18.31 -11.49
C CYS A 161 -27.77 -17.41 -10.47
N ASN A 162 -29.10 -17.34 -10.52
CA ASN A 162 -29.92 -16.71 -9.48
C ASN A 162 -29.53 -17.31 -8.11
N ASN A 163 -29.19 -16.46 -7.14
CA ASN A 163 -28.85 -16.76 -5.74
C ASN A 163 -27.40 -17.18 -5.41
N PHE A 164 -26.40 -16.35 -5.75
CA PHE A 164 -25.13 -16.38 -5.01
C PHE A 164 -24.95 -15.12 -4.17
N PRO A 165 -24.93 -15.21 -2.82
CA PRO A 165 -24.63 -14.06 -1.99
C PRO A 165 -23.19 -13.58 -2.27
N ILE A 166 -23.04 -12.26 -2.35
CA ILE A 166 -21.73 -11.60 -2.37
C ILE A 166 -21.42 -11.18 -0.93
N SER A 167 -20.23 -11.52 -0.44
CA SER A 167 -19.75 -11.07 0.86
C SER A 167 -18.77 -9.92 0.68
N ILE A 168 -19.05 -8.80 1.34
CA ILE A 168 -18.22 -7.59 1.28
C ILE A 168 -17.87 -7.19 2.71
N VAL A 169 -16.61 -6.90 2.94
CA VAL A 169 -16.17 -6.18 4.15
C VAL A 169 -16.00 -4.72 3.77
N ALA A 170 -16.62 -3.81 4.53
CA ALA A 170 -16.53 -2.37 4.28
C ALA A 170 -16.14 -1.61 5.57
N PHE A 171 -15.21 -0.67 5.45
CA PHE A 171 -14.75 0.21 6.53
C PHE A 171 -14.06 1.45 5.97
N GLY A 172 -13.96 2.52 6.76
CA GLY A 172 -13.12 3.69 6.49
C GLY A 172 -12.09 3.87 7.61
N ASP A 173 -11.22 4.87 7.47
CA ASP A 173 -10.47 5.42 8.61
C ASP A 173 -9.51 4.40 9.27
N LEU A 174 -8.86 3.53 8.48
CA LEU A 174 -8.10 2.41 9.04
C LEU A 174 -6.78 2.84 9.71
N SER A 175 -5.98 3.71 9.09
CA SER A 175 -4.64 4.10 9.57
C SER A 175 -3.61 2.95 9.64
N THR A 176 -2.41 3.23 10.18
CA THR A 176 -1.32 2.26 10.44
C THR A 176 -0.89 2.23 11.92
N GLY A 177 -1.39 3.16 12.73
CA GLY A 177 -0.86 3.49 14.05
C GLY A 177 -1.43 2.69 15.23
N LYS A 178 -0.89 2.96 16.42
CA LYS A 178 -1.46 2.49 17.70
C LYS A 178 -2.69 3.33 18.08
N PRO A 179 -3.69 2.75 18.78
CA PRO A 179 -3.73 1.37 19.30
C PRO A 179 -3.93 0.33 18.20
N THR A 180 -3.73 -0.96 18.52
CA THR A 180 -3.70 -2.12 17.60
C THR A 180 -4.92 -2.34 16.70
N GLY A 181 -5.92 -1.45 16.73
CA GLY A 181 -7.14 -1.51 15.93
C GLY A 181 -6.90 -1.81 14.45
N PRO A 182 -5.98 -1.13 13.74
CA PRO A 182 -5.76 -1.37 12.32
C PRO A 182 -5.34 -2.83 12.04
N TYR A 183 -4.38 -3.34 12.82
CA TYR A 183 -3.93 -4.72 12.75
C TYR A 183 -5.03 -5.71 13.14
N GLN A 184 -5.84 -5.41 14.16
CA GLN A 184 -6.96 -6.26 14.57
C GLN A 184 -8.04 -6.36 13.48
N THR A 185 -8.31 -5.26 12.78
CA THR A 185 -9.23 -5.26 11.63
C THR A 185 -8.69 -6.17 10.53
N ILE A 186 -7.42 -6.02 10.14
CA ILE A 186 -6.80 -6.87 9.11
C ILE A 186 -6.76 -8.35 9.54
N ASP A 187 -6.43 -8.64 10.80
CA ASP A 187 -6.45 -10.01 11.34
C ASP A 187 -7.86 -10.60 11.34
N SER A 188 -8.88 -9.79 11.58
CA SER A 188 -10.27 -10.23 11.54
C SER A 188 -10.70 -10.60 10.12
N ILE A 189 -10.32 -9.79 9.13
CA ILE A 189 -10.56 -10.08 7.72
C ILE A 189 -9.80 -11.34 7.29
N ASP A 190 -8.55 -11.51 7.74
CA ASP A 190 -7.77 -12.70 7.41
C ASP A 190 -8.41 -13.98 7.95
N ARG A 191 -8.99 -13.95 9.16
CA ARG A 191 -9.76 -15.08 9.71
C ARG A 191 -11.00 -15.41 8.88
N LEU A 192 -11.66 -14.41 8.27
CA LEU A 192 -12.85 -14.65 7.44
C LEU A 192 -12.54 -15.45 6.18
N ARG A 193 -11.34 -15.28 5.60
CA ARG A 193 -10.91 -16.01 4.39
C ARG A 193 -10.97 -17.52 4.49
N TRP A 194 -10.86 -18.06 5.70
CA TRP A 194 -10.78 -19.48 5.97
C TRP A 194 -12.12 -20.10 6.39
N ASN A 195 -13.21 -19.34 6.32
CA ASN A 195 -14.54 -19.81 6.68
C ASN A 195 -15.58 -19.49 5.58
N LYS A 196 -16.84 -19.87 5.81
CA LYS A 196 -17.95 -19.71 4.85
C LYS A 196 -18.30 -18.26 4.50
N TYR A 197 -17.74 -17.28 5.23
CA TYR A 197 -17.92 -15.84 5.03
C TYR A 197 -16.68 -15.18 4.41
N SER A 198 -15.83 -15.94 3.69
CA SER A 198 -14.71 -15.38 2.94
C SER A 198 -15.18 -14.21 2.07
N PRO A 199 -14.63 -13.00 2.25
CA PRO A 199 -15.06 -11.84 1.48
C PRO A 199 -14.72 -12.01 0.00
N ASP A 200 -15.64 -11.62 -0.88
CA ASP A 200 -15.42 -11.54 -2.32
C ASP A 200 -14.62 -10.27 -2.68
N LEU A 201 -14.73 -9.21 -1.88
CA LEU A 201 -13.94 -7.98 -1.98
C LEU A 201 -13.94 -7.20 -0.64
N ILE A 202 -12.95 -6.32 -0.49
CA ILE A 202 -12.86 -5.32 0.59
C ILE A 202 -13.15 -3.93 0.02
N LEU A 203 -13.98 -3.14 0.69
CA LEU A 203 -14.23 -1.73 0.41
C LEU A 203 -13.64 -0.86 1.53
N HIS A 204 -12.53 -0.18 1.24
CA HIS A 204 -11.94 0.80 2.12
C HIS A 204 -12.35 2.22 1.68
N ILE A 205 -13.35 2.77 2.36
CA ILE A 205 -14.09 3.96 1.89
C ILE A 205 -13.46 5.30 2.32
N GLY A 206 -12.16 5.45 2.07
CA GLY A 206 -11.42 6.70 2.34
C GLY A 206 -10.69 6.73 3.68
N ASP A 207 -9.82 7.72 3.83
CA ASP A 207 -8.94 7.92 4.98
C ASP A 207 -8.08 6.68 5.25
N ILE A 208 -7.23 6.42 4.26
CA ILE A 208 -6.61 5.12 4.05
C ILE A 208 -5.52 4.84 5.08
N SER A 209 -4.41 5.60 4.98
CA SER A 209 -3.22 5.37 5.78
C SER A 209 -2.98 6.46 6.83
N TYR A 210 -3.58 7.64 6.63
CA TYR A 210 -3.22 8.87 7.33
C TYR A 210 -1.72 9.20 7.22
N ALA A 211 -1.10 8.90 6.07
CA ALA A 211 0.29 9.29 5.80
C ALA A 211 0.49 10.80 5.89
N ARG A 212 -0.44 11.59 5.35
CA ARG A 212 -0.49 13.06 5.52
C ARG A 212 0.86 13.72 5.22
N GLY A 213 1.48 13.30 4.13
CA GLY A 213 2.77 13.77 3.64
C GLY A 213 3.98 13.09 4.25
N LYS A 214 3.79 12.06 5.10
CA LYS A 214 4.88 11.21 5.62
C LYS A 214 4.97 9.92 4.82
N GLY A 215 5.82 9.90 3.79
CA GLY A 215 5.89 8.82 2.80
C GLY A 215 6.08 7.41 3.38
N TYR A 216 6.80 7.27 4.50
CA TYR A 216 7.04 5.98 5.14
C TYR A 216 5.75 5.29 5.63
N VAL A 217 4.70 6.06 5.96
CA VAL A 217 3.42 5.54 6.45
C VAL A 217 2.68 4.75 5.36
N TRP A 218 2.83 5.13 4.08
CA TRP A 218 2.28 4.36 2.97
C TRP A 218 2.90 2.97 2.84
N ASP A 219 4.16 2.80 3.25
CA ASP A 219 4.81 1.49 3.23
C ASP A 219 4.42 0.65 4.44
N GLU A 220 4.31 1.27 5.63
CA GLU A 220 3.73 0.59 6.81
C GLU A 220 2.31 0.07 6.51
N PHE A 221 1.51 0.91 5.86
CA PHE A 221 0.15 0.54 5.44
C PHE A 221 0.18 -0.62 4.46
N GLY A 222 0.98 -0.51 3.39
CA GLY A 222 1.12 -1.55 2.37
C GLY A 222 1.56 -2.90 2.97
N PHE A 223 2.54 -2.87 3.90
CA PHE A 223 2.99 -4.05 4.62
C PHE A 223 1.85 -4.68 5.43
N MET A 224 1.11 -3.86 6.18
CA MET A 224 0.00 -4.33 7.01
C MET A 224 -1.10 -4.97 6.18
N ILE A 225 -1.58 -4.31 5.13
CA ILE A 225 -2.73 -4.79 4.36
C ILE A 225 -2.40 -5.96 3.45
N GLN A 226 -1.14 -6.15 3.03
CA GLN A 226 -0.74 -7.24 2.13
C GLN A 226 -1.24 -8.61 2.63
N LYS A 227 -1.32 -8.81 3.95
CA LYS A 227 -1.85 -10.03 4.58
C LYS A 227 -3.20 -10.46 4.00
N VAL A 228 -4.08 -9.51 3.67
CA VAL A 228 -5.40 -9.77 3.08
C VAL A 228 -5.50 -9.30 1.63
N ALA A 229 -4.86 -8.18 1.28
CA ALA A 229 -4.96 -7.54 -0.02
C ALA A 229 -4.30 -8.36 -1.13
N ALA A 230 -3.33 -9.23 -0.82
CA ALA A 230 -2.75 -10.17 -1.78
C ALA A 230 -3.71 -11.33 -2.15
N TYR A 231 -4.88 -11.43 -1.52
CA TYR A 231 -5.79 -12.57 -1.68
C TYR A 231 -7.24 -12.16 -1.98
N ILE A 232 -7.65 -10.99 -1.48
CA ILE A 232 -8.97 -10.41 -1.70
C ILE A 232 -8.78 -9.07 -2.42
N PRO A 233 -9.56 -8.76 -3.48
CA PRO A 233 -9.55 -7.44 -4.10
C PRO A 233 -9.80 -6.33 -3.08
N TYR A 234 -8.85 -5.42 -2.94
CA TYR A 234 -8.85 -4.33 -1.98
C TYR A 234 -9.20 -3.03 -2.70
N MET A 235 -10.49 -2.72 -2.72
CA MET A 235 -11.05 -1.57 -3.41
C MET A 235 -11.05 -0.37 -2.47
N VAL A 236 -10.64 0.79 -2.95
CA VAL A 236 -10.46 1.98 -2.13
C VAL A 236 -11.20 3.18 -2.71
N SER A 237 -11.70 4.08 -1.89
CA SER A 237 -12.06 5.44 -2.30
C SER A 237 -11.15 6.46 -1.61
N ILE A 238 -11.30 7.73 -1.96
CA ILE A 238 -10.44 8.80 -1.48
C ILE A 238 -11.14 9.54 -0.35
N GLY A 239 -10.43 9.73 0.77
CA GLY A 239 -10.85 10.60 1.86
C GLY A 239 -10.19 11.97 1.82
N ASN A 240 -10.50 12.80 2.80
CA ASN A 240 -9.86 14.11 2.94
C ASN A 240 -8.36 13.97 3.24
N HIS A 241 -7.96 12.94 4.00
CA HIS A 241 -6.55 12.71 4.31
C HIS A 241 -5.71 12.26 3.11
N GLU A 242 -6.34 11.85 2.01
CA GLU A 242 -5.65 11.63 0.74
C GLU A 242 -5.73 12.86 -0.17
N HIS A 243 -6.84 13.60 -0.19
CA HIS A 243 -7.07 14.64 -1.20
C HIS A 243 -6.82 16.07 -0.73
N LEU A 244 -7.28 16.52 0.43
CA LEU A 244 -7.39 17.96 0.69
C LEU A 244 -6.02 18.64 0.91
N TYR A 245 -5.67 19.60 0.04
CA TYR A 245 -4.45 20.43 0.06
C TYR A 245 -4.77 21.93 -0.10
N LYS A 246 -3.84 22.80 0.31
CA LYS A 246 -4.00 24.27 0.21
C LYS A 246 -3.46 24.83 -1.10
N ASN A 247 -2.25 24.43 -1.49
CA ASN A 247 -1.54 24.94 -2.67
C ASN A 247 -1.13 23.81 -3.59
N GLY A 248 -0.75 24.11 -4.84
CA GLY A 248 -0.22 23.14 -5.80
C GLY A 248 -1.27 22.45 -6.69
N GLN A 249 -2.42 23.11 -6.93
CA GLN A 249 -3.51 22.62 -7.78
C GLN A 249 -3.05 22.13 -9.16
N ASP A 250 -2.00 22.74 -9.73
CA ASP A 250 -1.41 22.35 -11.01
C ASP A 250 -0.88 20.90 -11.04
N LYS A 251 -0.64 20.32 -9.86
CA LYS A 251 -0.17 18.94 -9.69
C LYS A 251 -1.26 17.96 -9.25
N ASP A 252 -2.47 18.46 -8.97
CA ASP A 252 -3.59 17.63 -8.55
C ASP A 252 -4.01 16.68 -9.69
N PRO A 253 -3.90 15.34 -9.49
CA PRO A 253 -4.26 14.37 -10.50
C PRO A 253 -5.77 14.31 -10.80
N SER A 254 -6.62 14.95 -9.99
CA SER A 254 -8.07 15.06 -10.25
C SER A 254 -8.38 15.83 -11.53
N LYS A 255 -7.51 16.79 -11.89
CA LYS A 255 -7.71 17.77 -12.97
C LYS A 255 -8.94 18.67 -12.78
N GLU A 256 -9.51 18.72 -11.58
CA GLU A 256 -10.55 19.67 -11.25
C GLU A 256 -10.00 21.10 -11.28
N LYS A 257 -10.85 22.07 -11.61
CA LYS A 257 -10.43 23.49 -11.67
C LYS A 257 -10.18 24.09 -10.30
N GLN A 258 -10.79 23.50 -9.27
CA GLN A 258 -10.67 23.89 -7.88
C GLN A 258 -10.66 22.63 -7.03
N ASN A 259 -9.97 22.68 -5.90
CA ASN A 259 -9.96 21.59 -4.93
C ASN A 259 -11.41 21.25 -4.53
N PHE A 260 -11.80 20.00 -4.74
CA PHE A 260 -13.12 19.52 -4.39
C PHE A 260 -13.20 19.27 -2.88
N ILE A 261 -13.94 20.14 -2.19
CA ILE A 261 -14.19 20.04 -0.75
C ILE A 261 -15.67 19.68 -0.54
N PRO A 262 -16.00 18.40 -0.24
CA PRO A 262 -17.39 17.95 -0.16
C PRO A 262 -18.16 18.51 1.04
N SER A 263 -17.47 19.10 2.02
CA SER A 263 -18.09 19.74 3.20
C SER A 263 -17.21 20.89 3.71
N ALA A 264 -17.84 22.02 4.05
CA ALA A 264 -17.17 23.22 4.52
C ALA A 264 -16.35 23.03 5.82
N ASN A 265 -16.62 21.96 6.58
CA ASN A 265 -15.94 21.66 7.84
C ASN A 265 -14.68 20.79 7.68
N LEU A 266 -14.32 20.42 6.44
CA LEU A 266 -13.13 19.61 6.21
C LEU A 266 -11.86 20.46 6.19
N HIS A 267 -10.82 19.96 6.84
CA HIS A 267 -9.52 20.62 6.91
C HIS A 267 -8.57 20.09 5.85
N TYR A 268 -7.68 20.95 5.35
CA TYR A 268 -6.54 20.57 4.52
C TYR A 268 -5.57 19.68 5.31
N ASN A 269 -5.71 18.36 5.15
CA ASN A 269 -5.10 17.39 6.03
C ASN A 269 -4.38 16.26 5.30
N SER A 270 -4.25 16.33 3.97
CA SER A 270 -3.40 15.42 3.19
C SER A 270 -1.90 15.64 3.38
N GLY A 271 -1.51 16.75 4.04
CA GLY A 271 -0.10 17.13 4.19
C GLY A 271 0.61 17.38 2.86
N GLY A 272 -0.14 17.81 1.85
CA GLY A 272 0.36 18.17 0.54
C GLY A 272 0.51 17.01 -0.44
N GLU A 273 -0.01 15.83 -0.11
CA GLU A 273 0.01 14.67 -1.01
C GLU A 273 -0.91 14.82 -2.22
N CYS A 274 -2.01 15.56 -2.07
CA CYS A 274 -3.00 15.82 -3.13
C CYS A 274 -3.34 14.60 -3.98
N SER A 275 -3.59 13.47 -3.31
CA SER A 275 -3.94 12.18 -3.90
C SER A 275 -2.86 11.51 -4.76
N VAL A 276 -1.67 12.11 -4.95
CA VAL A 276 -0.63 11.54 -5.81
C VAL A 276 -0.19 10.14 -5.33
N PRO A 277 0.17 9.91 -4.05
CA PRO A 277 0.49 8.56 -3.58
C PRO A 277 -0.68 7.59 -3.76
N MET A 278 -1.89 8.06 -3.47
CA MET A 278 -3.10 7.25 -3.53
C MET A 278 -3.38 6.71 -4.94
N VAL A 279 -3.46 7.59 -5.95
CA VAL A 279 -3.76 7.19 -7.35
C VAL A 279 -2.62 6.43 -8.03
N LYS A 280 -1.41 6.50 -7.46
CA LYS A 280 -0.24 5.73 -7.93
C LYS A 280 -0.21 4.34 -7.30
N ARG A 281 -0.47 4.25 -6.00
CA ARG A 281 -0.42 2.99 -5.23
C ARG A 281 -1.66 2.13 -5.44
N PHE A 282 -2.83 2.73 -5.64
CA PHE A 282 -4.08 2.02 -5.85
C PHE A 282 -4.72 2.42 -7.19
N LYS A 283 -5.00 1.42 -8.05
CA LYS A 283 -5.69 1.62 -9.33
C LYS A 283 -7.07 0.98 -9.31
N MET A 284 -8.07 1.85 -9.21
CA MET A 284 -9.48 1.47 -9.25
C MET A 284 -10.02 1.43 -10.71
N PRO A 285 -11.21 0.84 -10.93
CA PRO A 285 -11.92 0.90 -12.20
C PRO A 285 -12.01 2.34 -12.77
N ASP A 286 -11.72 2.52 -14.05
CA ASP A 286 -11.75 3.81 -14.76
C ASP A 286 -13.12 4.10 -15.40
N ASN A 287 -14.20 3.72 -14.71
CA ASN A 287 -15.59 3.81 -15.17
C ASN A 287 -16.44 4.81 -14.36
N GLY A 288 -15.80 5.75 -13.66
CA GLY A 288 -16.48 6.83 -12.93
C GLY A 288 -15.81 8.18 -13.16
N ASN A 289 -15.89 9.08 -12.18
CA ASN A 289 -15.33 10.44 -12.29
C ASN A 289 -13.92 10.53 -11.70
N GLY A 290 -12.92 10.29 -12.55
CA GLY A 290 -11.51 10.46 -12.19
C GLY A 290 -11.13 9.67 -10.95
N LEU A 291 -10.66 10.36 -9.91
CA LEU A 291 -10.24 9.76 -8.65
C LEU A 291 -11.35 9.69 -7.59
N PHE A 292 -12.51 10.33 -7.81
CA PHE A 292 -13.53 10.51 -6.77
C PHE A 292 -14.47 9.32 -6.63
N TRP A 293 -14.90 8.71 -7.73
CA TRP A 293 -15.79 7.55 -7.68
C TRP A 293 -15.65 6.66 -8.91
N TYR A 294 -16.04 5.40 -8.74
CA TYR A 294 -16.07 4.36 -9.77
C TYR A 294 -17.18 3.36 -9.44
N LEU A 295 -17.48 2.48 -10.39
CA LEU A 295 -18.46 1.41 -10.24
C LEU A 295 -17.75 0.05 -10.17
N VAL A 296 -18.14 -0.77 -9.19
CA VAL A 296 -17.58 -2.13 -8.98
C VAL A 296 -18.43 -3.20 -9.62
#